data_AF-A0A1G1CEI8-F1
#
_entry.id   AF-A0A1G1CEI8-F1
#
_cell.length_a   1.000
_cell.length_b   1.000
_cell.length_c   1.000
_cell.angle_alpha   90.00
_cell.angle_beta   90.00
_cell.angle_gamma   90.00
#
_symmetry.space_group_name_H-M   'P 1'
#
loop_
_entity.id
_entity.type
_entity.pdbx_description
1 polymer ?
#
loop_
_entity_poly.entity_id
_entity_poly.type
_entity_poly.pdbx_seq_one_letter_code
_entity_poly.pdbx_strand_id
1 'polypeptide(L)'
;MAFARILGNKIHILHNVREGQHVRQQRLHAFDTAADVRAVLDSKPEWTLFCDSLDLVLGGRSRVDRQRLRAQLTQMVETVPGQGQSDPLEEVAGRLVGMLEGLRKPLSPSQRKSMERARQPLTKLCALLEEKLTLLGEEEPVKEDAMQPMNATGLAESPAEQCLDDGLELYEQGKWDEARKTFVRGLQLKPDHVDLLVHLGLCEMMYHNTEMALAHFDRAATFGQQEADRLIASDPTEYIKECDRPPEASTGTSEEENMDDDLPTPLYSHLEFRPFFRALTNKAVALIDQKRYEEAIETLLLCQSYQALDGTFNMIGACYLSLGDVETASRWHREMLWAEARYVTALIQFRLGKTEDALENLLIGIPWNPHIGRMLAGIEKPDTIRYHGALRPWHEASEFMHRDGHLFRSDSGFKALVHCVLDDPAIDELLAELTEVEQRLKAERGYRRPEHVMQFVNGCPEESFLSHHAPRLLARFQESGGPYWLPREGDVLSVTVVEQKSQNWRVHLHGCPSTAFYFRPKGLPLTGSVDSTIGVRVAKSWRYKRNLYVSGTVDTR
;
A
#
# COMPACT_ATOMS: atom_id res chain seq x y z
N MET A 1 -33.13 -11.94 46.26
CA MET A 1 -33.57 -10.88 45.32
C MET A 1 -32.47 -9.85 45.21
N ALA A 2 -32.26 -9.27 44.03
CA ALA A 2 -31.28 -8.20 43.86
C ALA A 2 -31.75 -6.92 44.57
N PHE A 3 -30.86 -6.23 45.26
CA PHE A 3 -31.13 -4.95 45.93
C PHE A 3 -29.90 -4.03 45.87
N ALA A 4 -30.13 -2.72 45.91
CA ALA A 4 -29.06 -1.73 45.90
C ALA A 4 -28.59 -1.39 47.33
N ARG A 5 -27.31 -1.05 47.50
CA ARG A 5 -26.73 -0.55 48.76
C ARG A 5 -25.52 0.32 48.50
N ILE A 6 -25.41 1.43 49.21
CA ILE A 6 -24.21 2.28 49.18
C ILE A 6 -23.13 1.64 50.07
N LEU A 7 -21.94 1.38 49.53
CA LEU A 7 -20.76 0.96 50.29
C LEU A 7 -19.57 1.83 49.88
N GLY A 8 -19.01 2.59 50.82
CA GLY A 8 -18.01 3.61 50.52
C GLY A 8 -18.60 4.72 49.64
N ASN A 9 -17.92 5.05 48.55
CA ASN A 9 -18.37 6.03 47.56
C ASN A 9 -19.14 5.42 46.37
N LYS A 10 -19.52 4.14 46.42
CA LYS A 10 -20.12 3.42 45.29
C LYS A 10 -21.50 2.85 45.64
N ILE A 11 -22.36 2.72 44.63
CA ILE A 11 -23.69 2.10 44.75
C ILE A 11 -23.59 0.67 44.22
N HIS A 12 -23.70 -0.31 45.11
CA HIS A 12 -23.60 -1.73 44.77
C HIS A 12 -24.96 -2.39 44.57
N ILE A 13 -25.09 -3.20 43.52
CA ILE A 13 -26.20 -4.13 43.36
C ILE A 13 -25.78 -5.49 43.90
N LEU A 14 -26.49 -5.96 44.91
CA LEU A 14 -26.16 -7.18 45.64
C LEU A 14 -27.31 -8.20 45.55
N HIS A 15 -26.96 -9.48 45.63
CA HIS A 15 -27.90 -10.57 45.75
C HIS A 15 -27.50 -11.51 46.89
N ASN A 16 -28.45 -11.86 47.74
CA ASN A 16 -28.23 -12.83 48.82
C ASN A 16 -28.29 -14.25 48.27
N VAL A 17 -27.17 -14.96 48.31
CA VAL A 17 -27.07 -16.39 47.98
C VAL A 17 -27.04 -17.20 49.28
N ARG A 18 -27.90 -18.21 49.40
CA ARG A 18 -27.96 -19.07 50.58
C ARG A 18 -27.16 -20.35 50.32
N GLU A 19 -26.12 -20.57 51.10
CA GLU A 19 -25.29 -21.78 51.07
C GLU A 19 -25.46 -22.51 52.41
N GLY A 20 -26.38 -23.47 52.45
CA GLY A 20 -26.76 -24.18 53.68
C GLY A 20 -27.45 -23.25 54.69
N GLN A 21 -26.91 -23.17 55.92
CA GLN A 21 -27.42 -22.25 56.96
C GLN A 21 -26.88 -20.82 56.85
N HIS A 22 -25.95 -20.54 55.93
CA HIS A 22 -25.29 -19.23 55.83
C HIS A 22 -25.80 -18.45 54.60
N VAL A 23 -25.96 -17.13 54.75
CA VAL A 23 -26.35 -16.22 53.67
C VAL A 23 -25.15 -15.36 53.30
N ARG A 24 -24.68 -15.46 52.06
CA ARG A 24 -23.57 -14.68 51.50
C ARG A 24 -24.09 -13.63 50.52
N GLN A 25 -23.54 -12.42 50.57
CA GLN A 25 -23.86 -11.37 49.59
C GLN A 25 -22.95 -11.48 48.38
N GLN A 26 -23.54 -11.77 47.22
CA GLN A 26 -22.86 -11.72 45.93
C GLN A 26 -23.06 -10.33 45.31
N ARG A 27 -21.97 -9.70 44.89
CA ARG A 27 -22.03 -8.44 44.15
C ARG A 27 -22.33 -8.73 42.68
N LEU A 28 -23.43 -8.18 42.18
CA LEU A 28 -23.84 -8.28 40.79
C LEU A 28 -23.29 -7.12 39.95
N HIS A 29 -23.33 -5.90 40.51
CA HIS A 29 -22.88 -4.69 39.82
C HIS A 29 -22.44 -3.62 40.83
N ALA A 30 -21.70 -2.61 40.37
CA ALA A 30 -21.33 -1.44 41.15
C ALA A 30 -21.33 -0.21 40.24
N PHE A 31 -22.05 0.83 40.64
CA PHE A 31 -21.98 2.15 40.03
C PHE A 31 -20.99 3.01 40.79
N ASP A 32 -20.15 3.71 40.04
CA ASP A 32 -19.09 4.54 40.59
C ASP A 32 -19.62 5.92 40.98
N THR A 33 -20.65 6.41 40.29
CA THR A 33 -21.27 7.71 40.57
C THR A 33 -22.81 7.65 40.52
N ALA A 34 -23.47 8.69 41.07
CA ALA A 34 -24.92 8.85 40.93
C ALA A 34 -25.33 9.16 39.48
N ALA A 35 -24.43 9.72 38.67
CA ALA A 35 -24.69 10.01 37.25
C ALA A 35 -24.79 8.72 36.42
N ASP A 36 -23.93 7.72 36.71
CA ASP A 36 -23.99 6.41 36.05
C ASP A 36 -25.33 5.70 36.31
N VAL A 37 -25.86 5.87 37.53
CA VAL A 37 -27.18 5.33 37.87
C VAL A 37 -28.29 6.09 37.14
N ARG A 38 -28.19 7.43 36.99
CA ARG A 38 -29.17 8.23 36.24
C ARG A 38 -29.22 7.86 34.77
N ALA A 39 -28.07 7.71 34.11
CA ALA A 39 -28.01 7.30 32.71
C ALA A 39 -28.82 6.01 32.47
N VAL A 40 -28.59 5.00 33.30
CA VAL A 40 -29.31 3.72 33.23
C VAL A 40 -30.78 3.83 33.61
N LEU A 41 -31.15 4.73 34.53
CA LEU A 41 -32.55 4.92 34.92
C LEU A 41 -33.32 5.68 33.83
N ASP A 42 -32.80 6.78 33.30
CA ASP A 42 -33.54 7.71 32.45
C ASP A 42 -33.77 7.15 31.03
N SER A 43 -32.92 6.22 30.59
CA SER A 43 -33.05 5.52 29.30
C SER A 43 -33.81 4.20 29.45
N LYS A 44 -35.00 4.09 28.83
CA LYS A 44 -35.80 2.85 28.82
C LYS A 44 -35.06 1.66 28.16
N PRO A 45 -34.33 1.83 27.05
CA PRO A 45 -33.50 0.77 26.47
C PRO A 45 -32.36 0.33 27.41
N GLU A 46 -31.62 1.27 27.99
CA GLU A 46 -30.50 0.94 28.88
C GLU A 46 -30.98 0.31 30.19
N TRP A 47 -32.10 0.77 30.74
CA TRP A 47 -32.74 0.14 31.90
C TRP A 47 -33.11 -1.32 31.62
N THR A 48 -33.65 -1.58 30.42
CA THR A 48 -34.05 -2.92 30.00
C THR A 48 -32.83 -3.82 29.86
N LEU A 49 -31.80 -3.36 29.13
CA LEU A 49 -30.56 -4.08 28.92
C LEU A 49 -29.81 -4.34 30.24
N PHE A 50 -29.79 -3.36 31.14
CA PHE A 50 -29.21 -3.49 32.46
C PHE A 50 -29.90 -4.58 33.28
N CYS A 51 -31.23 -4.57 33.35
CA CYS A 51 -31.97 -5.62 34.05
C CYS A 51 -31.77 -7.01 33.42
N ASP A 52 -31.75 -7.10 32.08
CA ASP A 52 -31.51 -8.34 31.36
C ASP A 52 -30.10 -8.88 31.64
N SER A 53 -29.10 -8.00 31.74
CA SER A 53 -27.72 -8.38 32.12
C SER A 53 -27.62 -8.92 33.55
N LEU A 54 -28.38 -8.36 34.49
CA LEU A 54 -28.44 -8.86 35.87
C LEU A 54 -29.16 -10.21 35.94
N ASP A 55 -30.25 -10.38 35.18
CA ASP A 55 -30.98 -11.66 35.06
C ASP A 55 -30.07 -12.76 34.47
N LEU A 56 -29.22 -12.43 33.50
CA LEU A 56 -28.20 -13.31 32.93
C LEU A 56 -27.17 -13.75 33.97
N VAL A 57 -26.64 -12.81 34.77
CA VAL A 57 -25.68 -13.11 35.85
C VAL A 57 -26.30 -14.00 36.94
N LEU A 58 -27.60 -13.84 37.21
CA LEU A 58 -28.34 -14.68 38.14
C LEU A 58 -28.70 -16.07 37.59
N GLY A 59 -28.39 -16.33 36.31
CA GLY A 59 -28.47 -17.66 35.68
C GLY A 59 -29.86 -18.29 35.74
N GLY A 60 -30.92 -17.48 35.67
CA GLY A 60 -32.32 -17.93 35.68
C GLY A 60 -32.85 -18.45 37.02
N ARG A 61 -32.05 -18.44 38.10
CA ARG A 61 -32.45 -18.95 39.43
C ARG A 61 -33.35 -17.99 40.21
N SER A 62 -33.38 -16.72 39.83
CA SER A 62 -34.26 -15.68 40.37
C SER A 62 -34.34 -14.54 39.36
N ARG A 63 -35.52 -13.92 39.19
CA ARG A 63 -35.68 -12.74 38.33
C ARG A 63 -35.51 -11.46 39.13
N VAL A 64 -34.89 -10.46 38.52
CA VAL A 64 -34.80 -9.11 39.07
C VAL A 64 -36.19 -8.49 39.07
N ASP A 65 -36.65 -8.09 40.25
CA ASP A 65 -37.83 -7.25 40.39
C ASP A 65 -37.48 -5.83 39.92
N ARG A 66 -37.73 -5.57 38.63
CA ARG A 66 -37.32 -4.34 37.95
C ARG A 66 -37.97 -3.12 38.59
N GLN A 67 -39.25 -3.19 38.98
CA GLN A 67 -39.95 -2.06 39.59
C GLN A 67 -39.34 -1.73 40.95
N ARG A 68 -39.08 -2.74 41.78
CA ARG A 68 -38.49 -2.55 43.10
C ARG A 68 -37.04 -2.08 43.05
N LEU A 69 -36.24 -2.63 42.13
CA LEU A 69 -34.84 -2.22 41.97
C LEU A 69 -34.75 -0.79 41.42
N ARG A 70 -35.62 -0.41 40.48
CA ARG A 70 -35.71 0.95 39.95
C ARG A 70 -36.03 1.95 41.07
N ALA A 71 -37.04 1.65 41.88
CA ALA A 71 -37.42 2.49 43.00
C ALA A 71 -36.28 2.68 44.02
N GLN A 72 -35.52 1.62 44.33
CA GLN A 72 -34.36 1.70 45.22
C GLN A 72 -33.24 2.58 44.64
N LEU A 73 -32.95 2.45 43.36
CA LEU A 73 -31.88 3.22 42.71
C LEU A 73 -32.26 4.70 42.56
N THR A 74 -33.49 5.00 42.17
CA THR A 74 -33.99 6.39 42.10
C THR A 74 -33.88 7.08 43.46
N GLN A 75 -34.31 6.42 44.54
CA GLN A 75 -34.20 6.96 45.90
C GLN A 75 -32.73 7.19 46.35
N MET A 76 -31.81 6.31 45.95
CA MET A 76 -30.39 6.44 46.28
C MET A 76 -29.69 7.56 45.50
N VAL A 77 -30.14 7.85 44.29
CA VAL A 77 -29.60 8.90 43.43
C VAL A 77 -30.08 10.30 43.84
N GLU A 78 -31.29 10.39 44.37
CA GLU A 78 -31.85 11.65 44.88
C GLU A 78 -31.21 12.07 46.23
N THR A 79 -30.56 11.15 46.93
CA THR A 79 -29.98 11.37 48.26
C THR A 79 -28.48 11.69 48.25
N VAL A 80 -27.82 11.69 47.08
CA VAL A 80 -26.40 12.06 46.92
C VAL A 80 -26.31 13.52 46.45
N PRO A 81 -25.80 14.48 47.27
CA PRO A 81 -25.73 15.89 46.90
C PRO A 81 -24.67 16.15 45.83
N GLY A 82 -24.99 17.11 44.95
CA GLY A 82 -24.40 17.31 43.63
C GLY A 82 -22.87 17.41 43.53
N GLN A 83 -22.37 16.92 42.39
CA GLN A 83 -21.23 17.52 41.70
C GLN A 83 -21.61 17.69 40.24
N GLY A 84 -21.58 18.96 39.82
CA GLY A 84 -21.90 19.41 38.48
C GLY A 84 -20.83 19.06 37.47
N GLN A 85 -21.27 19.13 36.21
CA GLN A 85 -20.56 19.03 34.94
C GLN A 85 -19.03 19.24 35.01
N SER A 86 -18.31 18.22 34.56
CA SER A 86 -16.90 18.29 34.14
C SER A 86 -16.84 18.26 32.62
N ASP A 87 -15.94 19.06 32.07
CA ASP A 87 -15.71 19.27 30.64
C ASP A 87 -15.24 17.96 29.95
N PRO A 88 -15.86 17.52 28.83
CA PRO A 88 -15.51 16.29 28.12
C PRO A 88 -14.03 16.20 27.68
N LEU A 89 -13.36 17.33 27.46
CA LEU A 89 -11.95 17.37 27.06
C LEU A 89 -10.98 17.01 28.20
N GLU A 90 -11.35 17.31 29.44
CA GLU A 90 -10.54 16.96 30.63
C GLU A 90 -10.65 15.45 30.96
N GLU A 91 -11.80 14.83 30.71
CA GLU A 91 -12.01 13.39 30.91
C GLU A 91 -11.24 12.53 29.89
N VAL A 92 -11.16 13.00 28.62
CA VAL A 92 -10.44 12.29 27.56
C VAL A 92 -8.92 12.41 27.74
N ALA A 93 -8.41 13.59 28.13
CA ALA A 93 -6.99 13.77 28.46
C ALA A 93 -6.58 12.94 29.67
N GLY A 94 -7.43 12.85 30.71
CA GLY A 94 -7.21 12.01 31.89
C GLY A 94 -7.21 10.51 31.58
N ARG A 95 -8.09 10.04 30.69
CA ARG A 95 -8.14 8.63 30.23
C ARG A 95 -6.90 8.25 29.40
N LEU A 96 -6.41 9.14 28.55
CA LEU A 96 -5.18 8.91 27.76
C LEU A 96 -3.93 8.86 28.64
N VAL A 97 -3.79 9.77 29.61
CA VAL A 97 -2.68 9.74 30.58
C VAL A 97 -2.75 8.47 31.44
N GLY A 98 -3.94 8.06 31.90
CA GLY A 98 -4.13 6.82 32.68
C GLY A 98 -3.87 5.53 31.91
N MET A 99 -4.17 5.49 30.61
CA MET A 99 -3.87 4.33 29.75
C MET A 99 -2.37 4.19 29.45
N LEU A 100 -1.65 5.30 29.31
CA LEU A 100 -0.21 5.31 29.08
C LEU A 100 0.59 5.01 30.36
N GLU A 101 0.10 5.42 31.52
CA GLU A 101 0.72 5.11 32.83
C GLU A 101 0.51 3.65 33.27
N GLY A 102 -0.51 2.96 32.74
CA GLY A 102 -0.83 1.55 33.03
C GLY A 102 0.02 0.49 32.32
N LEU A 103 0.85 0.86 31.34
CA LEU A 103 1.69 -0.06 30.55
C LEU A 103 2.98 -0.53 31.27
N ARG A 104 2.90 -0.79 32.58
CA ARG A 104 3.99 -1.46 33.32
C ARG A 104 3.90 -2.98 33.21
N LYS A 105 4.23 -3.51 32.03
CA LYS A 105 5.06 -4.71 31.76
C LYS A 105 4.94 -5.11 30.28
N PRO A 106 6.03 -5.54 29.62
CA PRO A 106 5.99 -5.93 28.22
C PRO A 106 5.13 -7.19 28.00
N LEU A 107 4.29 -7.17 26.96
CA LEU A 107 3.47 -8.30 26.52
C LEU A 107 4.32 -9.56 26.32
N SER A 108 3.81 -10.72 26.77
CA SER A 108 4.49 -12.00 26.53
C SER A 108 4.51 -12.35 25.03
N PRO A 109 5.49 -13.14 24.55
CA PRO A 109 5.57 -13.53 23.14
C PRO A 109 4.32 -14.25 22.62
N SER A 110 3.63 -15.02 23.47
CA SER A 110 2.37 -15.69 23.13
C SER A 110 1.22 -14.70 22.98
N GLN A 111 1.13 -13.68 23.84
CA GLN A 111 0.10 -12.64 23.73
C GLN A 111 0.34 -11.75 22.50
N ARG A 112 1.60 -11.44 22.17
CA ARG A 112 1.94 -10.77 20.90
C ARG A 112 1.52 -11.62 19.70
N LYS A 113 1.84 -12.92 19.69
CA LYS A 113 1.41 -13.83 18.61
C LYS A 113 -0.10 -13.94 18.48
N SER A 114 -0.84 -13.97 19.59
CA SER A 114 -2.30 -14.01 19.58
C SER A 114 -2.90 -12.68 19.11
N MET A 115 -2.32 -11.55 19.50
CA MET A 115 -2.73 -10.23 19.01
C MET A 115 -2.37 -10.01 17.53
N GLU A 116 -1.21 -10.49 17.08
CA GLU A 116 -0.81 -10.48 15.66
C GLU A 116 -1.77 -11.33 14.81
N ARG A 117 -2.19 -12.51 15.30
CA ARG A 117 -3.18 -13.36 14.63
C ARG A 117 -4.58 -12.76 14.62
N ALA A 118 -4.92 -11.96 15.62
CA ALA A 118 -6.20 -11.26 15.71
C ALA A 118 -6.16 -9.85 15.10
N ARG A 119 -5.03 -9.43 14.50
CA ARG A 119 -4.84 -8.07 13.97
C ARG A 119 -5.91 -7.72 12.95
N GLN A 120 -6.08 -8.55 11.92
CA GLN A 120 -7.08 -8.33 10.86
C GLN A 120 -8.53 -8.27 11.40
N PRO A 121 -9.00 -9.23 12.23
CA PRO A 121 -10.32 -9.14 12.86
C PRO A 121 -10.52 -7.91 13.75
N LEU A 122 -9.51 -7.55 14.54
CA LEU A 122 -9.58 -6.42 15.49
C LEU A 122 -9.56 -5.07 14.76
N THR A 123 -8.75 -4.93 13.70
CA THR A 123 -8.73 -3.72 12.86
C THR A 123 -10.05 -3.57 12.11
N LYS A 124 -10.61 -4.67 11.57
CA LYS A 124 -11.95 -4.65 10.96
C LYS A 124 -13.05 -4.30 11.96
N LEU A 125 -12.97 -4.79 13.20
CA LEU A 125 -13.89 -4.43 14.27
C LEU A 125 -13.74 -2.96 14.70
N CYS A 126 -12.51 -2.45 14.82
CA CYS A 126 -12.25 -1.04 15.11
C CYS A 126 -12.81 -0.14 14.02
N ALA A 127 -12.62 -0.47 12.74
CA ALA A 127 -13.19 0.27 11.62
C ALA A 127 -14.73 0.28 11.65
N LEU A 128 -15.38 -0.86 11.93
CA LEU A 128 -16.83 -0.94 12.07
C LEU A 128 -17.35 -0.14 13.28
N LEU A 129 -16.58 -0.10 14.37
CA LEU A 129 -16.93 0.66 15.58
C LEU A 129 -16.70 2.15 15.38
N GLU A 130 -15.60 2.57 14.75
CA GLU A 130 -15.32 3.96 14.40
C GLU A 130 -16.33 4.49 13.39
N GLU A 131 -16.72 3.69 12.39
CA GLU A 131 -17.83 4.00 11.49
C GLU A 131 -19.14 4.20 12.26
N LYS A 132 -19.52 3.23 13.11
CA LYS A 132 -20.71 3.35 13.98
C LYS A 132 -20.65 4.58 14.87
N LEU A 133 -19.49 4.88 15.44
CA LEU A 133 -19.28 6.03 16.32
C LEU A 133 -19.28 7.37 15.55
N THR A 134 -18.84 7.38 14.30
CA THR A 134 -18.88 8.57 13.43
C THR A 134 -20.29 8.80 12.88
N LEU A 135 -21.03 7.73 12.58
CA LEU A 135 -22.46 7.76 12.26
C LEU A 135 -23.34 8.18 13.45
N LEU A 136 -22.88 7.94 14.68
CA LEU A 136 -23.58 8.30 15.93
C LEU A 136 -23.06 9.60 16.56
N GLY A 137 -21.93 10.14 16.09
CA GLY A 137 -21.12 11.13 16.82
C GLY A 137 -21.15 12.56 16.27
N GLU A 138 -21.78 12.81 15.13
CA GLU A 138 -22.05 14.16 14.64
C GLU A 138 -23.57 14.35 14.43
N GLU A 139 -24.34 14.26 15.52
CA GLU A 139 -25.60 14.98 15.61
C GLU A 139 -25.30 16.49 15.78
N GLU A 140 -24.85 17.15 14.71
CA GLU A 140 -25.29 18.53 14.57
C GLU A 140 -26.77 18.49 14.19
N PRO A 141 -27.64 19.22 14.89
CA PRO A 141 -29.04 19.28 14.53
C PRO A 141 -29.13 19.87 13.12
N VAL A 142 -29.41 19.03 12.14
CA VAL A 142 -29.93 19.49 10.85
C VAL A 142 -31.17 20.30 11.19
N LYS A 143 -31.08 21.63 11.08
CA LYS A 143 -32.26 22.48 11.22
C LYS A 143 -33.26 22.01 10.16
N GLU A 144 -34.41 21.53 10.60
CA GLU A 144 -35.55 21.14 9.75
C GLU A 144 -36.14 22.32 8.92
N ASP A 145 -35.56 23.51 9.00
CA ASP A 145 -36.00 24.70 8.27
C ASP A 145 -35.42 24.76 6.84
N ALA A 146 -35.67 23.74 6.03
CA ALA A 146 -35.69 23.86 4.56
C ALA A 146 -36.35 22.65 3.87
N MET A 147 -37.34 21.99 4.47
CA MET A 147 -38.12 20.97 3.77
C MET A 147 -39.36 21.60 3.12
N GLN A 148 -39.19 22.12 1.90
CA GLN A 148 -40.30 22.24 0.96
C GLN A 148 -40.14 21.17 -0.13
N PRO A 149 -41.21 20.44 -0.50
CA PRO A 149 -41.17 19.61 -1.69
C PRO A 149 -41.25 20.52 -2.91
N MET A 150 -40.10 20.94 -3.46
CA MET A 150 -40.08 21.60 -4.75
C MET A 150 -40.07 20.56 -5.86
N ASN A 151 -41.26 20.39 -6.45
CA ASN A 151 -41.37 19.96 -7.84
C ASN A 151 -40.81 21.05 -8.77
N ALA A 152 -40.20 20.57 -9.86
CA ALA A 152 -39.92 21.24 -11.13
C ALA A 152 -38.52 21.88 -11.34
N THR A 153 -37.74 21.18 -12.17
CA THR A 153 -36.87 21.68 -13.25
C THR A 153 -35.68 22.58 -12.87
N GLY A 154 -34.54 21.93 -12.62
CA GLY A 154 -33.20 22.52 -12.57
C GLY A 154 -32.21 21.48 -12.03
N LEU A 155 -31.10 21.23 -12.71
CA LEU A 155 -30.06 20.25 -12.36
C LEU A 155 -29.35 20.65 -11.03
N ALA A 156 -29.98 20.43 -9.89
CA ALA A 156 -29.32 20.47 -8.60
C ALA A 156 -28.72 19.08 -8.34
N GLU A 157 -27.40 19.00 -8.31
CA GLU A 157 -26.66 17.77 -7.95
C GLU A 157 -27.08 17.31 -6.55
N SER A 158 -27.09 15.99 -6.33
CA SER A 158 -27.55 15.45 -5.05
C SER A 158 -26.62 15.93 -3.91
N PRO A 159 -27.12 16.11 -2.67
CA PRO A 159 -26.29 16.53 -1.55
C PRO A 159 -25.05 15.65 -1.30
N ALA A 160 -25.08 14.38 -1.70
CA ALA A 160 -23.93 13.47 -1.63
C ALA A 160 -22.88 13.76 -2.73
N GLU A 161 -23.30 14.12 -3.95
CA GLU A 161 -22.41 14.55 -5.04
C GLU A 161 -21.72 15.87 -4.66
N GLN A 162 -22.46 16.80 -4.05
CA GLN A 162 -21.86 18.03 -3.54
C GLN A 162 -20.78 17.76 -2.47
N CYS A 163 -21.01 16.78 -1.58
CA CYS A 163 -19.98 16.36 -0.63
C CYS A 163 -18.76 15.72 -1.32
N LEU A 164 -18.95 15.05 -2.46
CA LEU A 164 -17.84 14.50 -3.24
C LEU A 164 -16.99 15.64 -3.82
N ASP A 165 -17.61 16.63 -4.47
CA ASP A 165 -16.91 17.76 -5.07
C ASP A 165 -16.16 18.61 -4.03
N ASP A 166 -16.83 18.97 -2.93
CA ASP A 166 -16.23 19.72 -1.83
C ASP A 166 -15.05 18.93 -1.21
N GLY A 167 -15.22 17.62 -1.04
CA GLY A 167 -14.18 16.75 -0.49
C GLY A 167 -12.97 16.60 -1.41
N LEU A 168 -13.20 16.53 -2.73
CA LEU A 168 -12.14 16.52 -3.75
C LEU A 168 -11.31 17.80 -3.72
N GLU A 169 -11.96 18.97 -3.65
CA GLU A 169 -11.27 20.26 -3.55
C GLU A 169 -10.36 20.31 -2.32
N LEU A 170 -10.86 19.85 -1.17
CA LEU A 170 -10.09 19.77 0.08
C LEU A 170 -8.94 18.76 -0.02
N TYR A 171 -9.15 17.63 -0.69
CA TYR A 171 -8.13 16.61 -0.90
C TYR A 171 -6.97 17.15 -1.75
N GLU A 172 -7.29 17.85 -2.85
CA GLU A 172 -6.29 18.50 -3.73
C GLU A 172 -5.51 19.61 -3.01
N GLN A 173 -6.14 20.31 -2.07
CA GLN A 173 -5.48 21.30 -1.20
C GLN A 173 -4.59 20.67 -0.12
N GLY A 174 -4.54 19.34 -0.01
CA GLY A 174 -3.78 18.63 1.03
C GLY A 174 -4.45 18.63 2.41
N LYS A 175 -5.72 19.07 2.51
CA LYS A 175 -6.49 19.12 3.76
C LYS A 175 -7.21 17.79 4.00
N TRP A 176 -6.44 16.71 4.13
CA TRP A 176 -6.99 15.35 4.14
C TRP A 176 -7.94 15.06 5.31
N ASP A 177 -7.75 15.68 6.47
CA ASP A 177 -8.69 15.55 7.60
C ASP A 177 -10.06 16.17 7.31
N GLU A 178 -10.08 17.33 6.66
CA GLU A 178 -11.32 18.00 6.27
C GLU A 178 -12.00 17.24 5.14
N ALA A 179 -11.23 16.84 4.11
CA ALA A 179 -11.72 16.00 3.01
C ALA A 179 -12.35 14.69 3.53
N ARG A 180 -11.68 14.01 4.46
CA ARG A 180 -12.16 12.81 5.12
C ARG A 180 -13.52 13.03 5.80
N LYS A 181 -13.69 14.11 6.56
CA LYS A 181 -14.97 14.45 7.20
C LYS A 181 -16.07 14.71 6.16
N THR A 182 -15.75 15.45 5.11
CA THR A 182 -16.69 15.74 4.02
C THR A 182 -17.13 14.48 3.29
N PHE A 183 -16.20 13.56 2.99
CA PHE A 183 -16.54 12.28 2.39
C PHE A 183 -17.40 11.41 3.31
N VAL A 184 -17.12 11.37 4.62
CA VAL A 184 -17.95 10.66 5.59
C VAL A 184 -19.37 11.24 5.65
N ARG A 185 -19.52 12.57 5.61
CA ARG A 185 -20.83 13.23 5.53
C ARG A 185 -21.58 12.83 4.24
N GLY A 186 -20.89 12.78 3.11
CA GLY A 186 -21.47 12.27 1.86
C GLY A 186 -21.96 10.82 2.00
N LEU A 187 -21.20 9.96 2.68
CA LEU A 187 -21.57 8.56 2.93
C LEU A 187 -22.71 8.39 3.93
N GLN A 188 -22.92 9.33 4.86
CA GLN A 188 -24.13 9.36 5.69
C GLN A 188 -25.39 9.58 4.86
N LEU A 189 -25.28 10.35 3.77
CA LEU A 189 -26.37 10.64 2.84
C LEU A 189 -26.59 9.50 1.84
N LYS A 190 -25.50 8.91 1.32
CA LYS A 190 -25.51 7.80 0.36
C LYS A 190 -24.45 6.74 0.71
N PRO A 191 -24.79 5.72 1.52
CA PRO A 191 -23.82 4.75 2.06
C PRO A 191 -23.15 3.81 1.04
N ASP A 192 -23.71 3.70 -0.16
CA ASP A 192 -23.26 2.87 -1.28
C ASP A 192 -22.54 3.67 -2.38
N HIS A 193 -22.26 4.96 -2.14
CA HIS A 193 -21.59 5.81 -3.10
C HIS A 193 -20.12 5.39 -3.32
N VAL A 194 -19.85 4.81 -4.48
CA VAL A 194 -18.54 4.21 -4.81
C VAL A 194 -17.41 5.23 -4.77
N ASP A 195 -17.55 6.39 -5.43
CA ASP A 195 -16.48 7.40 -5.46
C ASP A 195 -16.18 7.98 -4.06
N LEU A 196 -17.18 8.27 -3.24
CA LEU A 196 -16.95 8.72 -1.85
C LEU A 196 -16.17 7.67 -1.04
N LEU A 197 -16.49 6.38 -1.19
CA LEU A 197 -15.74 5.30 -0.55
C LEU A 197 -14.29 5.21 -1.05
N VAL A 198 -14.07 5.38 -2.36
CA VAL A 198 -12.71 5.41 -2.94
C VAL A 198 -11.90 6.55 -2.36
N HIS A 199 -12.43 7.78 -2.33
CA HIS A 199 -11.67 8.93 -1.84
C HIS A 199 -11.45 8.89 -0.32
N LEU A 200 -12.40 8.32 0.44
CA LEU A 200 -12.17 8.02 1.85
C LEU A 200 -11.02 7.01 2.03
N GLY A 201 -10.97 5.95 1.22
CA GLY A 201 -9.86 5.00 1.22
C GLY A 201 -8.51 5.63 0.88
N LEU A 202 -8.49 6.56 -0.08
CA LEU A 202 -7.29 7.34 -0.43
C LEU A 202 -6.83 8.23 0.75
N CYS A 203 -7.76 8.90 1.45
CA CYS A 203 -7.43 9.65 2.67
C CYS A 203 -6.79 8.75 3.73
N GLU A 204 -7.31 7.53 3.95
CA GLU A 204 -6.73 6.58 4.90
C GLU A 204 -5.33 6.09 4.47
N MET A 205 -5.07 5.97 3.15
CA MET A 205 -3.72 5.68 2.66
C MET A 205 -2.73 6.81 2.97
N MET A 206 -3.18 8.07 2.94
CA MET A 206 -2.33 9.22 3.32
C MET A 206 -1.88 9.16 4.79
N TYR A 207 -2.69 8.56 5.66
CA TYR A 207 -2.36 8.33 7.07
C TYR A 207 -1.67 7.00 7.34
N HIS A 208 -1.29 6.25 6.29
CA HIS A 208 -0.76 4.89 6.39
C HIS A 208 -1.70 3.91 7.12
N ASN A 209 -3.00 4.20 7.15
CA ASN A 209 -4.04 3.33 7.69
C ASN A 209 -4.51 2.33 6.63
N THR A 210 -3.57 1.59 6.03
CA THR A 210 -3.82 0.78 4.83
C THR A 210 -4.92 -0.29 5.02
N GLU A 211 -5.10 -0.83 6.23
CA GLU A 211 -6.19 -1.79 6.51
C GLU A 211 -7.57 -1.11 6.50
N MET A 212 -7.68 0.15 6.94
CA MET A 212 -8.92 0.93 6.82
C MET A 212 -9.19 1.30 5.37
N ALA A 213 -8.15 1.72 4.64
CA ALA A 213 -8.24 1.97 3.21
C ALA A 213 -8.79 0.75 2.46
N LEU A 214 -8.24 -0.45 2.74
CA LEU A 214 -8.73 -1.71 2.17
C LEU A 214 -10.21 -1.97 2.48
N ALA A 215 -10.67 -1.69 3.71
CA ALA A 215 -12.08 -1.87 4.06
C ALA A 215 -13.01 -0.95 3.23
N HIS A 216 -12.59 0.31 3.01
CA HIS A 216 -13.34 1.24 2.15
C HIS A 216 -13.31 0.80 0.69
N PHE A 217 -12.15 0.40 0.15
CA PHE A 217 -12.04 -0.11 -1.21
C PHE A 217 -12.79 -1.42 -1.42
N ASP A 218 -12.85 -2.32 -0.43
CA ASP A 218 -13.64 -3.55 -0.49
C ASP A 218 -15.12 -3.25 -0.64
N ARG A 219 -15.63 -2.28 0.13
CA ARG A 219 -17.02 -1.82 0.00
C ARG A 219 -17.26 -1.16 -1.36
N ALA A 220 -16.35 -0.28 -1.79
CA ALA A 220 -16.44 0.39 -3.08
C ALA A 220 -16.44 -0.61 -4.25
N ALA A 221 -15.56 -1.61 -4.19
CA ALA A 221 -15.50 -2.68 -5.18
C ALA A 221 -16.78 -3.53 -5.16
N THR A 222 -17.33 -3.85 -3.97
CA THR A 222 -18.57 -4.64 -3.86
C THR A 222 -19.76 -3.90 -4.45
N PHE A 223 -19.98 -2.63 -4.08
CA PHE A 223 -21.09 -1.83 -4.61
C PHE A 223 -20.90 -1.50 -6.10
N GLY A 224 -19.67 -1.15 -6.50
CA GLY A 224 -19.32 -0.90 -7.88
C GLY A 224 -19.52 -2.12 -8.78
N GLN A 225 -19.17 -3.31 -8.29
CA GLN A 225 -19.39 -4.57 -9.01
C GLN A 225 -20.88 -4.86 -9.19
N GLN A 226 -21.67 -4.72 -8.13
CA GLN A 226 -23.12 -4.92 -8.18
C GLN A 226 -23.79 -3.96 -9.17
N GLU A 227 -23.39 -2.70 -9.18
CA GLU A 227 -23.92 -1.70 -10.11
C GLU A 227 -23.46 -1.96 -11.55
N ALA A 228 -22.18 -2.29 -11.76
CA ALA A 228 -21.63 -2.65 -13.07
C ALA A 228 -22.37 -3.86 -13.66
N ASP A 229 -22.53 -4.94 -12.88
CA ASP A 229 -23.26 -6.14 -13.30
C ASP A 229 -24.73 -5.81 -13.64
N ARG A 230 -25.37 -4.94 -12.86
CA ARG A 230 -26.75 -4.50 -13.10
C ARG A 230 -26.86 -3.71 -14.40
N LEU A 231 -25.97 -2.74 -14.63
CA LEU A 231 -25.95 -1.90 -15.83
C LEU A 231 -25.71 -2.74 -17.08
N ILE A 232 -24.68 -3.59 -17.04
CA ILE A 232 -24.36 -4.55 -18.10
C ILE A 232 -25.55 -5.46 -18.40
N ALA A 233 -26.22 -6.00 -17.37
CA ALA A 233 -27.39 -6.86 -17.58
C ALA A 233 -28.62 -6.10 -18.10
N SER A 234 -28.73 -4.81 -17.81
CA SER A 234 -29.87 -3.98 -18.22
C SER A 234 -29.81 -3.54 -19.69
N ASP A 235 -28.60 -3.27 -20.18
CA ASP A 235 -28.38 -2.97 -21.59
C ASP A 235 -27.10 -3.66 -22.10
N PRO A 236 -27.15 -4.99 -22.32
CA PRO A 236 -25.99 -5.71 -22.83
C PRO A 236 -25.56 -5.21 -24.20
N THR A 237 -26.43 -4.58 -25.00
CA THR A 237 -26.05 -4.17 -26.36
C THR A 237 -25.18 -2.92 -26.34
N GLU A 238 -25.46 -2.00 -25.40
CA GLU A 238 -24.64 -0.82 -25.13
C GLU A 238 -23.27 -1.20 -24.54
N TYR A 239 -23.25 -2.14 -23.58
CA TYR A 239 -22.05 -2.44 -22.79
C TYR A 239 -21.27 -3.70 -23.22
N ILE A 240 -21.91 -4.61 -23.97
CA ILE A 240 -21.36 -5.87 -24.51
C ILE A 240 -21.83 -6.04 -25.96
N LYS A 241 -21.17 -5.36 -26.90
CA LYS A 241 -21.29 -5.71 -28.32
C LYS A 241 -20.64 -7.09 -28.49
N GLU A 242 -21.40 -8.12 -28.90
CA GLU A 242 -20.97 -9.53 -28.98
C GLU A 242 -19.49 -9.70 -29.39
N CYS A 243 -18.61 -9.89 -28.40
CA CYS A 243 -17.24 -10.33 -28.64
C CYS A 243 -17.26 -11.85 -28.79
N ASP A 244 -17.62 -12.32 -29.98
CA ASP A 244 -17.42 -13.71 -30.37
C ASP A 244 -15.93 -13.93 -30.74
N ARG A 245 -15.01 -13.68 -29.80
CA ARG A 245 -13.62 -14.17 -29.90
C ARG A 245 -13.02 -14.54 -28.54
N PRO A 246 -12.34 -15.70 -28.46
CA PRO A 246 -11.63 -16.13 -27.26
C PRO A 246 -10.40 -15.25 -26.99
N PRO A 247 -9.87 -15.28 -25.76
CA PRO A 247 -8.67 -14.55 -25.36
C PRO A 247 -7.43 -15.28 -25.91
N GLU A 248 -7.21 -15.19 -27.23
CA GLU A 248 -5.91 -15.52 -27.82
C GLU A 248 -5.10 -14.24 -27.98
N ALA A 249 -3.85 -14.33 -27.53
CA ALA A 249 -2.89 -13.26 -27.40
C ALA A 249 -2.89 -12.27 -28.58
N SER A 250 -3.17 -11.00 -28.30
CA SER A 250 -2.70 -9.91 -29.14
C SER A 250 -1.20 -9.78 -28.93
N THR A 251 -0.44 -10.62 -29.63
CA THR A 251 0.97 -10.36 -29.92
C THR A 251 1.06 -9.03 -30.64
N GLY A 252 1.92 -8.15 -30.16
CA GLY A 252 2.14 -6.85 -30.77
C GLY A 252 2.57 -6.98 -32.22
N THR A 253 1.90 -6.23 -33.08
CA THR A 253 2.50 -5.53 -34.20
C THR A 253 1.70 -4.27 -34.41
N SER A 254 2.40 -3.14 -34.30
CA SER A 254 1.97 -1.83 -34.76
C SER A 254 1.71 -1.90 -36.26
N GLU A 255 0.46 -2.05 -36.66
CA GLU A 255 0.00 -1.57 -37.95
C GLU A 255 -1.28 -0.78 -37.66
N GLU A 256 -1.25 0.51 -38.03
CA GLU A 256 -2.43 1.36 -38.18
C GLU A 256 -3.30 0.79 -39.32
N GLU A 257 -3.84 -0.41 -39.13
CA GLU A 257 -4.86 -0.98 -40.00
C GLU A 257 -6.22 -0.61 -39.42
N ASN A 258 -6.88 0.33 -40.10
CA ASN A 258 -8.31 0.66 -40.05
C ASN A 258 -8.95 0.54 -38.66
N MET A 259 -9.11 1.68 -37.98
CA MET A 259 -10.05 1.82 -36.86
C MET A 259 -11.45 1.44 -37.36
N ASP A 260 -11.80 0.15 -37.24
CA ASP A 260 -13.16 -0.32 -37.43
C ASP A 260 -14.04 0.42 -36.42
N ASP A 261 -15.04 1.16 -36.92
CA ASP A 261 -16.14 1.77 -36.15
C ASP A 261 -16.97 0.73 -35.36
N ASP A 262 -16.58 -0.54 -35.40
CA ASP A 262 -17.28 -1.69 -34.82
C ASP A 262 -16.66 -2.24 -33.51
N LEU A 263 -15.50 -1.73 -33.05
CA LEU A 263 -14.96 -2.10 -31.74
C LEU A 263 -15.91 -1.64 -30.62
N PRO A 264 -16.26 -2.51 -29.64
CA PRO A 264 -17.11 -2.11 -28.52
C PRO A 264 -16.44 -0.98 -27.73
N THR A 265 -17.23 0.04 -27.37
CA THR A 265 -16.78 1.12 -26.51
C THR A 265 -16.24 0.53 -25.20
N PRO A 266 -15.00 0.85 -24.79
CA PRO A 266 -14.48 0.32 -23.54
C PRO A 266 -15.33 0.78 -22.36
N LEU A 267 -15.77 -0.14 -21.48
CA LEU A 267 -16.51 0.15 -20.24
C LEU A 267 -15.93 1.33 -19.43
N TYR A 268 -14.62 1.46 -19.30
CA TYR A 268 -13.97 2.56 -18.56
C TYR A 268 -14.23 3.94 -19.18
N SER A 269 -14.58 4.00 -20.47
CA SER A 269 -14.96 5.25 -21.14
C SER A 269 -16.28 5.80 -20.60
N HIS A 270 -17.18 4.91 -20.20
CA HIS A 270 -18.45 5.23 -19.54
C HIS A 270 -18.18 5.71 -18.11
N LEU A 271 -18.67 6.89 -17.78
CA LEU A 271 -18.35 7.58 -16.53
C LEU A 271 -18.76 6.77 -15.30
N GLU A 272 -19.88 6.07 -15.39
CA GLU A 272 -20.50 5.25 -14.35
C GLU A 272 -19.65 4.03 -13.94
N PHE A 273 -18.76 3.52 -14.80
CA PHE A 273 -17.87 2.40 -14.46
C PHE A 273 -16.54 2.86 -13.87
N ARG A 274 -16.12 4.11 -14.08
CA ARG A 274 -14.83 4.62 -13.58
C ARG A 274 -14.65 4.45 -12.07
N PRO A 275 -15.65 4.73 -11.22
CA PRO A 275 -15.53 4.55 -9.76
C PRO A 275 -15.24 3.09 -9.40
N PHE A 276 -15.88 2.15 -10.08
CA PHE A 276 -15.67 0.71 -9.85
C PHE A 276 -14.25 0.29 -10.21
N PHE A 277 -13.76 0.68 -11.39
CA PHE A 277 -12.38 0.39 -11.79
C PHE A 277 -11.36 1.05 -10.87
N ARG A 278 -11.58 2.31 -10.45
CA ARG A 278 -10.75 3.01 -9.45
C ARG A 278 -10.75 2.28 -8.10
N ALA A 279 -11.89 1.73 -7.68
CA ALA A 279 -11.96 0.95 -6.45
C ALA A 279 -11.09 -0.30 -6.53
N LEU A 280 -11.16 -1.06 -7.63
CA LEU A 280 -10.34 -2.27 -7.83
C LEU A 280 -8.84 -1.94 -7.91
N THR A 281 -8.46 -0.93 -8.69
CA THR A 281 -7.04 -0.58 -8.83
C THR A 281 -6.46 -0.03 -7.53
N ASN A 282 -7.17 0.83 -6.80
CA ASN A 282 -6.70 1.33 -5.51
C ASN A 282 -6.68 0.24 -4.42
N LYS A 283 -7.66 -0.68 -4.41
CA LYS A 283 -7.61 -1.88 -3.58
C LYS A 283 -6.33 -2.67 -3.85
N ALA A 284 -6.01 -2.93 -5.12
CA ALA A 284 -4.82 -3.66 -5.50
C ALA A 284 -3.53 -2.94 -5.06
N VAL A 285 -3.44 -1.61 -5.20
CA VAL A 285 -2.30 -0.82 -4.68
C VAL A 285 -2.16 -1.00 -3.17
N ALA A 286 -3.25 -0.89 -2.40
CA ALA A 286 -3.22 -1.06 -0.96
C ALA A 286 -2.82 -2.50 -0.53
N LEU A 287 -3.21 -3.52 -1.31
CA LEU A 287 -2.78 -4.90 -1.10
C LEU A 287 -1.29 -5.09 -1.41
N ILE A 288 -0.78 -4.47 -2.47
CA ILE A 288 0.66 -4.47 -2.83
C ILE A 288 1.49 -3.82 -1.71
N ASP A 289 1.04 -2.68 -1.17
CA ASP A 289 1.69 -2.01 -0.03
C ASP A 289 1.78 -2.93 1.21
N GLN A 290 0.78 -3.79 1.42
CA GLN A 290 0.76 -4.83 2.47
C GLN A 290 1.48 -6.12 2.08
N LYS A 291 2.05 -6.20 0.86
CA LYS A 291 2.69 -7.40 0.30
C LYS A 291 1.76 -8.61 0.17
N ARG A 292 0.46 -8.37 0.01
CA ARG A 292 -0.59 -9.36 -0.23
C ARG A 292 -0.77 -9.54 -1.74
N TYR A 293 0.27 -10.04 -2.42
CA TYR A 293 0.36 -10.02 -3.87
C TYR A 293 -0.66 -10.92 -4.55
N GLU A 294 -0.97 -12.08 -3.98
CA GLU A 294 -1.96 -13.01 -4.52
C GLU A 294 -3.35 -12.38 -4.57
N GLU A 295 -3.77 -11.73 -3.47
CA GLU A 295 -5.06 -11.03 -3.40
C GLU A 295 -5.09 -9.79 -4.33
N ALA A 296 -3.94 -9.13 -4.50
CA ALA A 296 -3.81 -8.03 -5.45
C ALA A 296 -3.99 -8.53 -6.88
N ILE A 297 -3.37 -9.66 -7.25
CA ILE A 297 -3.53 -10.30 -8.55
C ILE A 297 -4.99 -10.69 -8.77
N GLU A 298 -5.65 -11.32 -7.80
CA GLU A 298 -7.08 -11.66 -7.90
C GLU A 298 -7.95 -10.42 -8.18
N THR A 299 -7.68 -9.32 -7.47
CA THR A 299 -8.40 -8.05 -7.65
C THR A 299 -8.15 -7.44 -9.03
N LEU A 300 -6.92 -7.50 -9.53
CA LEU A 300 -6.54 -6.98 -10.86
C LEU A 300 -7.06 -7.87 -11.99
N LEU A 301 -7.13 -9.19 -11.79
CA LEU A 301 -7.74 -10.12 -12.75
C LEU A 301 -9.25 -9.94 -12.82
N LEU A 302 -9.91 -9.63 -11.69
CA LEU A 302 -11.31 -9.21 -11.69
C LEU A 302 -11.49 -7.92 -12.50
N CYS A 303 -10.62 -6.94 -12.33
CA CYS A 303 -10.64 -5.73 -13.16
C CYS A 303 -10.53 -6.08 -14.66
N GLN A 304 -9.58 -6.92 -15.01
CA GLN A 304 -9.34 -7.39 -16.39
C GLN A 304 -10.53 -8.16 -16.98
N SER A 305 -11.30 -8.88 -16.16
CA SER A 305 -12.46 -9.64 -16.66
C SER A 305 -13.62 -8.75 -17.11
N TYR A 306 -13.72 -7.51 -16.61
CA TYR A 306 -14.66 -6.51 -17.14
C TYR A 306 -14.06 -5.82 -18.37
N GLN A 307 -12.84 -5.30 -18.23
CA GLN A 307 -12.11 -4.69 -19.32
C GLN A 307 -10.61 -4.74 -19.06
N ALA A 308 -9.83 -5.07 -20.09
CA ALA A 308 -8.40 -4.92 -20.05
C ALA A 308 -7.99 -3.45 -19.87
N LEU A 309 -7.41 -3.13 -18.72
CA LEU A 309 -6.82 -1.82 -18.44
C LEU A 309 -5.30 -1.90 -18.47
N ASP A 310 -4.69 -1.11 -19.35
CA ASP A 310 -3.25 -1.12 -19.60
C ASP A 310 -2.39 -1.00 -18.33
N GLY A 311 -2.78 -0.10 -17.42
CA GLY A 311 -2.06 0.11 -16.16
C GLY A 311 -2.03 -1.11 -15.23
N THR A 312 -3.01 -2.01 -15.34
CA THR A 312 -3.10 -3.18 -14.43
C THR A 312 -2.19 -4.33 -14.85
N PHE A 313 -1.79 -4.42 -16.13
CA PHE A 313 -0.82 -5.42 -16.61
C PHE A 313 0.51 -5.32 -15.86
N ASN A 314 1.02 -4.10 -15.70
CA ASN A 314 2.26 -3.82 -14.98
C ASN A 314 2.15 -4.18 -13.49
N MET A 315 1.00 -3.89 -12.87
CA MET A 315 0.75 -4.24 -11.47
C MET A 315 0.73 -5.76 -11.28
N ILE A 316 0.08 -6.51 -12.18
CA ILE A 316 0.07 -7.98 -12.16
C ILE A 316 1.49 -8.52 -12.35
N GLY A 317 2.22 -8.00 -13.34
CA GLY A 317 3.61 -8.36 -13.61
C GLY A 317 4.52 -8.13 -12.39
N ALA A 318 4.42 -6.97 -11.75
CA ALA A 318 5.17 -6.64 -10.53
C ALA A 318 4.80 -7.54 -9.34
N CYS A 319 3.53 -7.95 -9.22
CA CYS A 319 3.09 -8.90 -8.20
C CYS A 319 3.72 -10.29 -8.42
N TYR A 320 3.65 -10.84 -9.64
CA TYR A 320 4.30 -12.12 -9.96
C TYR A 320 5.81 -12.06 -9.78
N LEU A 321 6.43 -10.93 -10.14
CA LEU A 321 7.86 -10.71 -9.92
C LEU A 321 8.22 -10.67 -8.42
N SER A 322 7.34 -10.10 -7.59
CA SER A 322 7.48 -10.12 -6.13
C SER A 322 7.34 -11.52 -5.53
N LEU A 323 6.52 -12.37 -6.15
CA LEU A 323 6.35 -13.79 -5.80
C LEU A 323 7.50 -14.68 -6.32
N GLY A 324 8.37 -14.14 -7.19
CA GLY A 324 9.50 -14.86 -7.78
C GLY A 324 9.17 -15.62 -9.07
N ASP A 325 7.93 -15.51 -9.58
CA ASP A 325 7.54 -16.09 -10.86
C ASP A 325 7.87 -15.14 -12.02
N VAL A 326 9.14 -15.18 -12.44
CA VAL A 326 9.68 -14.29 -13.48
C VAL A 326 9.07 -14.56 -14.85
N GLU A 327 8.76 -15.82 -15.16
CA GLU A 327 8.19 -16.22 -16.46
C GLU A 327 6.76 -15.68 -16.61
N THR A 328 5.92 -15.86 -15.58
CA THR A 328 4.56 -15.31 -15.60
C THR A 328 4.59 -13.79 -15.57
N ALA A 329 5.50 -13.19 -14.78
CA ALA A 329 5.71 -11.74 -14.80
C ALA A 329 6.03 -11.22 -16.20
N SER A 330 6.88 -11.90 -16.97
CA SER A 330 7.21 -11.52 -18.35
C SER A 330 6.05 -11.60 -19.32
N ARG A 331 5.06 -12.47 -19.08
CA ARG A 331 3.86 -12.57 -19.93
C ARG A 331 2.86 -11.47 -19.64
N TRP A 332 2.77 -11.07 -18.38
CA TRP A 332 1.87 -10.01 -17.94
C TRP A 332 2.42 -8.61 -18.20
N HIS A 333 3.73 -8.45 -18.08
CA HIS A 333 4.39 -7.16 -18.27
C HIS A 333 4.50 -6.84 -19.76
N ARG A 334 3.54 -6.07 -20.27
CA ARG A 334 3.45 -5.65 -21.67
C ARG A 334 4.37 -4.46 -21.95
N GLU A 335 4.66 -4.22 -23.24
CA GLU A 335 5.38 -3.03 -23.71
C GLU A 335 4.52 -1.76 -23.50
N MET A 336 4.44 -1.30 -22.26
CA MET A 336 3.76 -0.06 -21.92
C MET A 336 4.74 1.10 -22.01
N LEU A 337 4.30 2.16 -22.68
CA LEU A 337 5.09 3.36 -23.00
C LEU A 337 5.24 4.31 -21.81
N TRP A 338 5.71 3.85 -20.64
CA TRP A 338 6.09 4.74 -19.52
C TRP A 338 7.48 4.36 -18.98
N ALA A 339 8.20 5.33 -18.41
CA ALA A 339 9.59 5.14 -17.99
C ALA A 339 9.75 4.07 -16.89
N GLU A 340 8.87 4.04 -15.89
CA GLU A 340 8.88 3.08 -14.78
C GLU A 340 8.74 1.64 -15.28
N ALA A 341 7.85 1.43 -16.26
CA ALA A 341 7.60 0.13 -16.84
C ALA A 341 8.87 -0.44 -17.49
N ARG A 342 9.68 0.39 -18.15
CA ARG A 342 10.96 0.00 -18.76
C ARG A 342 11.96 -0.56 -17.75
N TYR A 343 12.04 0.00 -16.54
CA TYR A 343 12.93 -0.53 -15.49
C TYR A 343 12.48 -1.90 -14.99
N VAL A 344 11.17 -2.09 -14.83
CA VAL A 344 10.60 -3.39 -14.43
C VAL A 344 10.79 -4.42 -15.56
N THR A 345 10.55 -4.04 -16.82
CA THR A 345 10.82 -4.90 -18.00
C THR A 345 12.29 -5.30 -18.03
N ALA A 346 13.20 -4.34 -17.86
CA ALA A 346 14.63 -4.61 -17.84
C ALA A 346 15.01 -5.59 -16.73
N LEU A 347 14.43 -5.47 -15.53
CA LEU A 347 14.66 -6.41 -14.43
C LEU A 347 14.16 -7.82 -14.78
N ILE A 348 12.98 -7.93 -15.40
CA ILE A 348 12.42 -9.22 -15.84
C ILE A 348 13.35 -9.86 -16.89
N GLN A 349 13.70 -9.14 -17.96
CA GLN A 349 14.58 -9.66 -19.01
C GLN A 349 15.95 -10.05 -18.46
N PHE A 350 16.50 -9.24 -17.55
CA PHE A 350 17.75 -9.57 -16.87
C PHE A 350 17.67 -10.87 -16.07
N ARG A 351 16.59 -11.09 -15.33
CA ARG A 351 16.35 -12.33 -14.57
C ARG A 351 16.09 -13.54 -15.47
N LEU A 352 15.56 -13.34 -16.67
CA LEU A 352 15.44 -14.37 -17.71
C LEU A 352 16.77 -14.66 -18.43
N GLY A 353 17.85 -13.92 -18.13
CA GLY A 353 19.15 -14.06 -18.77
C GLY A 353 19.29 -13.31 -20.10
N LYS A 354 18.26 -12.60 -20.54
CA LYS A 354 18.23 -11.75 -21.74
C LYS A 354 18.80 -10.37 -21.41
N THR A 355 20.13 -10.32 -21.24
CA THR A 355 20.82 -9.11 -20.76
C THR A 355 20.84 -7.98 -21.79
N GLU A 356 20.84 -8.32 -23.08
CA GLU A 356 20.80 -7.34 -24.16
C GLU A 356 19.45 -6.62 -24.21
N ASP A 357 18.34 -7.37 -24.24
CA ASP A 357 16.98 -6.83 -24.15
C ASP A 357 16.78 -5.97 -22.88
N ALA A 358 17.42 -6.35 -21.77
CA ALA A 358 17.42 -5.55 -20.55
C ALA A 358 18.15 -4.22 -20.74
N LEU A 359 19.28 -4.20 -21.45
CA LEU A 359 20.02 -2.98 -21.78
C LEU A 359 19.23 -2.08 -22.71
N GLU A 360 18.56 -2.62 -23.72
CA GLU A 360 17.69 -1.83 -24.61
C GLU A 360 16.59 -1.11 -23.82
N ASN A 361 15.92 -1.82 -22.89
CA ASN A 361 14.92 -1.20 -22.04
C ASN A 361 15.52 -0.13 -21.11
N LEU A 362 16.73 -0.32 -20.58
CA LEU A 362 17.43 0.71 -19.80
C LEU A 362 17.85 1.91 -20.65
N LEU A 363 18.29 1.69 -21.89
CA LEU A 363 18.66 2.74 -22.86
C LEU A 363 17.46 3.59 -23.29
N ILE A 364 16.25 3.07 -23.15
CA ILE A 364 15.00 3.85 -23.31
C ILE A 364 14.60 4.53 -22.00
N GLY A 365 14.56 3.75 -20.90
CA GLY A 365 14.04 4.22 -19.61
C GLY A 365 14.90 5.27 -18.90
N ILE A 366 16.23 5.18 -19.02
CA ILE A 366 17.16 6.12 -18.36
C ILE A 366 17.09 7.52 -18.98
N PRO A 367 17.17 7.70 -20.32
CA PRO A 367 16.97 9.02 -20.92
C PRO A 367 15.59 9.61 -20.61
N TRP A 368 14.56 8.77 -20.51
CA TRP A 368 13.20 9.22 -20.24
C TRP A 368 13.01 9.70 -18.79
N ASN A 369 13.41 8.88 -17.80
CA ASN A 369 13.41 9.27 -16.39
C ASN A 369 14.73 8.81 -15.72
N PRO A 370 15.76 9.68 -15.70
CA PRO A 370 17.08 9.31 -15.17
C PRO A 370 17.09 9.19 -13.64
N HIS A 371 16.15 9.81 -12.94
CA HIS A 371 16.08 9.77 -11.48
C HIS A 371 15.85 8.35 -10.96
N ILE A 372 15.01 7.55 -11.63
CA ILE A 372 14.79 6.14 -11.27
C ILE A 372 16.11 5.37 -11.32
N GLY A 373 16.84 5.46 -12.44
CA GLY A 373 18.13 4.81 -12.62
C GLY A 373 19.15 5.23 -11.56
N ARG A 374 19.22 6.54 -11.26
CA ARG A 374 20.13 7.09 -10.23
C ARG A 374 19.76 6.63 -8.82
N MET A 375 18.48 6.50 -8.49
CA MET A 375 18.03 5.94 -7.21
C MET A 375 18.33 4.44 -7.10
N LEU A 376 18.11 3.67 -8.18
CA LEU A 376 18.46 2.24 -8.23
C LEU A 376 19.97 2.01 -8.09
N ALA A 377 20.78 2.88 -8.68
CA ALA A 377 22.23 2.96 -8.54
C ALA A 377 22.69 3.49 -7.16
N GLY A 378 21.78 4.02 -6.34
CA GLY A 378 22.09 4.62 -5.04
C GLY A 378 22.90 5.92 -5.11
N ILE A 379 22.88 6.58 -6.27
CA ILE A 379 23.44 7.93 -6.48
C ILE A 379 22.51 8.97 -5.86
N GLU A 380 21.20 8.79 -6.05
CA GLU A 380 20.13 9.61 -5.48
C GLU A 380 19.37 8.83 -4.40
N LYS A 381 18.70 9.54 -3.49
CA LYS A 381 17.85 8.95 -2.46
C LYS A 381 16.40 9.30 -2.75
N PRO A 382 15.45 8.37 -2.54
CA PRO A 382 14.04 8.69 -2.61
C PRO A 382 13.67 9.68 -1.50
N ASP A 383 12.82 10.64 -1.82
CA ASP A 383 12.27 11.55 -0.82
C ASP A 383 11.41 10.79 0.19
N THR A 384 11.32 11.30 1.42
CA THR A 384 10.53 10.65 2.49
C THR A 384 9.03 10.90 2.37
N ILE A 385 8.61 11.86 1.55
CA ILE A 385 7.21 12.25 1.38
C ILE A 385 6.68 11.56 0.11
N ARG A 386 5.66 10.69 0.26
CA ARG A 386 4.91 10.13 -0.88
C ARG A 386 4.15 11.26 -1.55
N TYR A 387 4.19 11.31 -2.88
CA TYR A 387 3.63 12.40 -3.68
C TYR A 387 2.54 11.84 -4.59
N HIS A 388 1.34 12.43 -4.55
CA HIS A 388 0.19 12.01 -5.35
C HIS A 388 -0.43 13.24 -6.03
N GLY A 389 -0.01 13.52 -7.27
CA GLY A 389 -0.47 14.67 -8.06
C GLY A 389 0.33 14.87 -9.35
N ALA A 390 0.07 15.95 -10.09
CA ALA A 390 0.80 16.27 -11.32
C ALA A 390 2.04 17.15 -11.04
N LEU A 391 3.19 16.56 -10.68
CA LEU A 391 4.47 17.29 -10.58
C LEU A 391 5.70 16.43 -10.95
N ARG A 392 6.68 17.14 -11.51
CA ARG A 392 8.12 16.90 -11.77
C ARG A 392 8.64 15.43 -11.70
N PRO A 393 9.43 14.98 -12.70
CA PRO A 393 9.92 13.60 -12.84
C PRO A 393 10.60 12.95 -11.63
N TRP A 394 11.25 13.73 -10.75
CA TRP A 394 11.92 13.17 -9.57
C TRP A 394 10.95 12.68 -8.47
N HIS A 395 9.76 13.28 -8.37
CA HIS A 395 8.74 12.82 -7.42
C HIS A 395 8.13 11.51 -7.89
N GLU A 396 7.86 11.40 -9.20
CA GLU A 396 7.43 10.14 -9.85
C GLU A 396 8.46 9.03 -9.59
N ALA A 397 9.75 9.33 -9.73
CA ALA A 397 10.82 8.38 -9.41
C ALA A 397 10.85 7.98 -7.92
N SER A 398 10.61 8.91 -7.00
CA SER A 398 10.54 8.60 -5.57
C SER A 398 9.33 7.71 -5.25
N GLU A 399 8.19 7.98 -5.86
CA GLU A 399 6.98 7.18 -5.70
C GLU A 399 7.17 5.76 -6.24
N PHE A 400 7.79 5.63 -7.41
CA PHE A 400 8.23 4.34 -7.94
C PHE A 400 9.13 3.59 -6.96
N MET A 401 10.12 4.27 -6.37
CA MET A 401 11.03 3.65 -5.41
C MET A 401 10.33 3.20 -4.12
N HIS A 402 9.30 3.92 -3.67
CA HIS A 402 8.48 3.51 -2.53
C HIS A 402 7.62 2.29 -2.82
N ARG A 403 7.02 2.22 -4.02
CA ARG A 403 6.11 1.15 -4.43
C ARG A 403 6.84 -0.12 -4.88
N ASP A 404 7.84 0.04 -5.74
CA ASP A 404 8.47 -1.06 -6.50
C ASP A 404 9.95 -1.25 -6.15
N GLY A 405 10.56 -0.35 -5.35
CA GLY A 405 11.99 -0.41 -5.03
C GLY A 405 12.42 -1.71 -4.33
N HIS A 406 11.51 -2.44 -3.69
CA HIS A 406 11.80 -3.75 -3.12
C HIS A 406 12.17 -4.80 -4.18
N LEU A 407 11.60 -4.71 -5.39
CA LEU A 407 11.85 -5.64 -6.50
C LEU A 407 13.33 -5.71 -6.86
N PHE A 408 14.02 -4.56 -6.76
CA PHE A 408 15.41 -4.40 -7.17
C PHE A 408 16.41 -4.63 -6.03
N ARG A 409 15.95 -4.80 -4.79
CA ARG A 409 16.82 -4.75 -3.61
C ARG A 409 17.87 -5.86 -3.62
N SER A 410 17.49 -7.07 -4.03
CA SER A 410 18.30 -8.28 -4.06
C SER A 410 19.25 -8.39 -5.26
N ASP A 411 19.00 -7.66 -6.34
CA ASP A 411 19.60 -7.91 -7.66
C ASP A 411 20.84 -7.05 -7.88
N SER A 412 21.93 -7.43 -7.23
CA SER A 412 23.22 -6.72 -7.39
C SER A 412 23.76 -6.73 -8.83
N GLY A 413 23.44 -7.77 -9.60
CA GLY A 413 23.73 -7.85 -11.04
C GLY A 413 22.99 -6.80 -11.85
N PHE A 414 21.68 -6.67 -11.61
CA PHE A 414 20.87 -5.66 -12.29
C PHE A 414 21.32 -4.23 -11.93
N LYS A 415 21.65 -3.98 -10.66
CA LYS A 415 22.22 -2.68 -10.26
C LYS A 415 23.55 -2.38 -10.95
N ALA A 416 24.41 -3.39 -11.12
CA ALA A 416 25.63 -3.23 -11.89
C ALA A 416 25.35 -2.95 -13.38
N LEU A 417 24.28 -3.52 -13.94
CA LEU A 417 23.82 -3.22 -15.29
C LEU A 417 23.36 -1.75 -15.42
N VAL A 418 22.57 -1.26 -14.47
CA VAL A 418 22.15 0.15 -14.40
C VAL A 418 23.38 1.08 -14.32
N HIS A 419 24.35 0.76 -13.46
CA HIS A 419 25.62 1.50 -13.41
C HIS A 419 26.40 1.45 -14.72
N CYS A 420 26.41 0.32 -15.43
CA CYS A 420 27.09 0.19 -16.72
C CYS A 420 26.55 1.22 -17.74
N VAL A 421 25.24 1.45 -17.74
CA VAL A 421 24.58 2.45 -18.60
C VAL A 421 24.86 3.88 -18.11
N LEU A 422 24.67 4.16 -16.82
CA LEU A 422 24.83 5.51 -16.26
C LEU A 422 26.28 6.02 -16.31
N ASP A 423 27.26 5.13 -16.19
CA ASP A 423 28.68 5.48 -16.25
C ASP A 423 29.20 5.54 -17.70
N ASP A 424 28.33 5.44 -18.71
CA ASP A 424 28.72 5.56 -20.11
C ASP A 424 28.82 7.02 -20.56
N PRO A 425 29.98 7.47 -21.09
CA PRO A 425 30.18 8.89 -21.43
C PRO A 425 29.17 9.43 -22.44
N ALA A 426 28.75 8.62 -23.42
CA ALA A 426 27.78 9.06 -24.41
C ALA A 426 26.37 9.20 -23.82
N ILE A 427 26.02 8.34 -22.85
CA ILE A 427 24.76 8.44 -22.12
C ILE A 427 24.79 9.63 -21.15
N ASP A 428 25.91 9.89 -20.47
CA ASP A 428 26.06 11.05 -19.59
C ASP A 428 25.93 12.37 -20.37
N GLU A 429 26.54 12.46 -21.55
CA GLU A 429 26.42 13.61 -22.45
C GLU A 429 24.96 13.81 -22.91
N LEU A 430 24.27 12.74 -23.31
CA LEU A 430 22.84 12.78 -23.65
C LEU A 430 21.98 13.27 -22.47
N LEU A 431 22.21 12.75 -21.26
CA LEU A 431 21.47 13.18 -20.07
C LEU A 431 21.73 14.66 -19.72
N ALA A 432 22.95 15.15 -19.94
CA ALA A 432 23.29 16.55 -19.77
C ALA A 432 22.55 17.43 -20.79
N GLU A 433 22.49 17.02 -22.06
CA GLU A 433 21.72 17.72 -23.10
C GLU A 433 20.22 17.76 -22.77
N LEU A 434 19.63 16.62 -22.37
CA LEU A 434 18.22 16.57 -21.96
C LEU A 434 17.91 17.51 -20.79
N THR A 435 18.83 17.58 -19.82
CA THR A 435 18.73 18.48 -18.67
C THR A 435 18.78 19.95 -19.11
N GLU A 436 19.69 20.30 -20.02
CA GLU A 436 19.79 21.66 -20.56
C GLU A 436 18.51 22.05 -21.32
N VAL A 437 18.00 21.17 -22.18
CA VAL A 437 16.75 21.38 -22.93
C VAL A 437 15.59 21.64 -21.96
N GLU A 438 15.47 20.89 -20.87
CA GLU A 438 14.43 21.10 -19.87
C GLU A 438 14.58 22.44 -19.14
N GLN A 439 15.81 22.85 -18.82
CA GLN A 439 16.08 24.15 -18.20
C GLN A 439 15.72 25.31 -19.13
N ARG A 440 16.09 25.22 -20.42
CA ARG A 440 15.77 26.23 -21.43
C ARG A 440 14.28 26.36 -21.68
N LEU A 441 13.53 25.26 -21.70
CA LEU A 441 12.06 25.30 -21.80
C LEU A 441 11.41 26.07 -20.66
N LYS A 442 11.98 26.01 -19.45
CA LYS A 442 11.48 26.76 -18.28
C LYS A 442 11.88 28.24 -18.33
N ALA A 443 13.04 28.57 -18.90
CA ALA A 443 13.60 29.92 -18.90
C ALA A 443 13.22 30.75 -20.14
N GLU A 444 13.10 30.14 -21.32
CA GLU A 444 12.97 30.79 -22.61
C GLU A 444 11.58 30.57 -23.21
N ARG A 445 10.78 31.65 -23.26
CA ARG A 445 9.44 31.59 -23.85
C ARG A 445 9.55 31.36 -25.37
N GLY A 446 8.96 30.26 -25.85
CA GLY A 446 8.94 29.91 -27.28
C GLY A 446 10.12 29.05 -27.75
N TYR A 447 11.02 28.63 -26.85
CA TYR A 447 12.05 27.65 -27.17
C TYR A 447 11.43 26.33 -27.65
N ARG A 448 11.95 25.79 -28.75
CA ARG A 448 11.54 24.50 -29.32
C ARG A 448 12.64 23.48 -29.05
N ARG A 449 12.23 22.29 -28.59
CA ARG A 449 13.13 21.15 -28.40
C ARG A 449 13.79 20.76 -29.73
N PRO A 450 15.08 20.39 -29.73
CA PRO A 450 15.71 19.75 -30.89
C PRO A 450 14.97 18.46 -31.28
N GLU A 451 14.92 18.16 -32.57
CA GLU A 451 14.17 17.00 -33.11
C GLU A 451 14.75 15.67 -32.61
N HIS A 452 16.08 15.54 -32.57
CA HIS A 452 16.76 14.34 -32.07
C HIS A 452 16.62 14.13 -30.55
N VAL A 453 16.15 15.14 -29.80
CA VAL A 453 15.84 15.03 -28.38
C VAL A 453 14.42 14.53 -28.16
N MET A 454 13.49 14.85 -29.07
CA MET A 454 12.07 14.49 -28.95
C MET A 454 11.87 12.97 -28.83
N GLN A 455 12.65 12.18 -29.57
CA GLN A 455 12.61 10.72 -29.50
C GLN A 455 12.87 10.16 -28.09
N PHE A 456 13.76 10.78 -27.31
CA PHE A 456 14.06 10.34 -25.94
C PHE A 456 13.00 10.81 -24.94
N VAL A 457 12.48 12.03 -25.13
CA VAL A 457 11.38 12.57 -24.32
C VAL A 457 10.10 11.75 -24.48
N ASN A 458 9.88 11.20 -25.67
CA ASN A 458 8.74 10.36 -25.98
C ASN A 458 8.98 8.87 -25.67
N GLY A 459 10.17 8.49 -25.19
CA GLY A 459 10.49 7.09 -24.89
C GLY A 459 10.61 6.16 -26.10
N CYS A 460 10.89 6.72 -27.28
CA CYS A 460 11.02 6.01 -28.55
C CYS A 460 12.29 6.44 -29.29
N PRO A 461 13.50 6.12 -28.77
CA PRO A 461 14.75 6.40 -29.47
C PRO A 461 14.85 5.61 -30.78
N GLU A 462 15.63 6.11 -31.73
CA GLU A 462 15.93 5.43 -32.99
C GLU A 462 16.52 4.02 -32.76
N GLU A 463 16.13 3.08 -33.62
CA GLU A 463 16.69 1.72 -33.62
C GLU A 463 18.22 1.74 -33.84
N SER A 464 18.73 2.74 -34.57
CA SER A 464 20.16 2.98 -34.79
C SER A 464 20.91 3.22 -33.46
N PHE A 465 20.28 3.92 -32.51
CA PHE A 465 20.84 4.20 -31.18
C PHE A 465 20.90 2.91 -30.35
N LEU A 466 19.82 2.13 -30.31
CA LEU A 466 19.77 0.89 -29.55
C LEU A 466 20.78 -0.14 -30.09
N SER A 467 20.76 -0.39 -31.39
CA SER A 467 21.66 -1.33 -32.07
C SER A 467 23.15 -0.95 -31.95
N HIS A 468 23.47 0.34 -31.79
CA HIS A 468 24.84 0.78 -31.54
C HIS A 468 25.25 0.63 -30.06
N HIS A 469 24.40 1.04 -29.12
CA HIS A 469 24.77 1.15 -27.71
C HIS A 469 24.59 -0.16 -26.93
N ALA A 470 23.54 -0.95 -27.19
CA ALA A 470 23.23 -2.15 -26.39
C ALA A 470 24.34 -3.22 -26.49
N PRO A 471 24.83 -3.63 -27.67
CA PRO A 471 25.87 -4.65 -27.77
C PRO A 471 27.21 -4.19 -27.15
N ARG A 472 27.53 -2.91 -27.28
CA ARG A 472 28.75 -2.31 -26.69
C ARG A 472 28.68 -2.33 -25.16
N LEU A 473 27.54 -1.93 -24.59
CA LEU A 473 27.34 -1.96 -23.14
C LEU A 473 27.25 -3.38 -22.60
N LEU A 474 26.74 -4.33 -23.39
CA LEU A 474 26.76 -5.76 -23.06
C LEU A 474 28.19 -6.27 -22.96
N ALA A 475 29.04 -5.95 -23.93
CA ALA A 475 30.46 -6.31 -23.90
C ALA A 475 31.17 -5.69 -22.68
N ARG A 476 30.91 -4.40 -22.40
CA ARG A 476 31.43 -3.71 -21.20
C ARG A 476 30.95 -4.35 -19.89
N PHE A 477 29.70 -4.82 -19.85
CA PHE A 477 29.13 -5.49 -18.67
C PHE A 477 29.71 -6.90 -18.45
N GLN A 478 30.01 -7.62 -19.54
CA GLN A 478 30.54 -8.98 -19.53
C GLN A 478 32.07 -9.06 -19.43
N GLU A 479 32.78 -7.94 -19.57
CA GLU A 479 34.24 -7.86 -19.48
C GLU A 479 34.74 -8.45 -18.16
N SER A 480 35.45 -9.57 -18.24
CA SER A 480 35.97 -10.27 -17.04
C SER A 480 36.93 -9.37 -16.27
N GLY A 481 36.66 -9.19 -14.99
CA GLY A 481 37.42 -8.29 -14.14
C GLY A 481 37.12 -6.80 -14.33
N GLY A 482 36.17 -6.45 -15.20
CA GLY A 482 35.70 -5.08 -15.40
C GLY A 482 34.97 -4.48 -14.19
N PRO A 483 34.66 -3.17 -14.23
CA PRO A 483 34.03 -2.45 -13.12
C PRO A 483 32.58 -2.87 -12.82
N TYR A 484 31.89 -3.54 -13.75
CA TYR A 484 30.52 -4.05 -13.56
C TYR A 484 30.45 -5.58 -13.43
N TRP A 485 31.55 -6.26 -13.71
CA TRP A 485 31.62 -7.72 -13.69
C TRP A 485 31.26 -8.29 -12.32
N LEU A 486 30.45 -9.35 -12.36
CA LEU A 486 30.00 -10.14 -11.22
C LEU A 486 30.10 -11.63 -11.61
N PRO A 487 30.97 -12.42 -10.95
CA PRO A 487 31.06 -13.84 -11.24
C PRO A 487 29.79 -14.57 -10.79
N ARG A 488 29.37 -15.58 -11.55
CA ARG A 488 28.14 -16.34 -11.32
C ARG A 488 28.35 -17.41 -10.25
N GLU A 489 27.24 -17.84 -9.65
CA GLU A 489 27.28 -18.99 -8.74
C GLU A 489 27.78 -20.24 -9.50
N GLY A 490 28.74 -20.95 -8.90
CA GLY A 490 29.39 -22.11 -9.49
C GLY A 490 30.69 -21.81 -10.25
N ASP A 491 30.94 -20.56 -10.64
CA ASP A 491 32.17 -20.16 -11.31
C ASP A 491 33.41 -20.52 -10.47
N VAL A 492 34.48 -20.93 -11.14
CA VAL A 492 35.77 -21.20 -10.50
C VAL A 492 36.75 -20.12 -10.92
N LEU A 493 37.14 -19.26 -9.98
CA LEU A 493 38.07 -18.16 -10.19
C LEU A 493 39.45 -18.56 -9.70
N SER A 494 40.49 -18.26 -10.48
CA SER A 494 41.86 -18.30 -10.00
C SER A 494 42.22 -16.92 -9.43
N VAL A 495 42.60 -16.86 -8.15
CA VAL A 495 42.87 -15.60 -7.46
C VAL A 495 44.17 -15.64 -6.67
N THR A 496 44.86 -14.51 -6.60
CA THR A 496 46.07 -14.34 -5.79
C THR A 496 45.72 -13.60 -4.51
N VAL A 497 46.10 -14.15 -3.35
CA VAL A 497 45.77 -13.56 -2.04
C VAL A 497 46.74 -12.45 -1.68
N VAL A 498 46.22 -11.22 -1.55
CA VAL A 498 46.99 -10.01 -1.23
C VAL A 498 47.01 -9.72 0.26
N GLU A 499 45.84 -9.83 0.90
CA GLU A 499 45.68 -9.50 2.32
C GLU A 499 44.63 -10.43 2.93
N GLN A 500 44.95 -11.09 4.03
CA GLN A 500 43.99 -11.92 4.77
C GLN A 500 43.52 -11.20 6.03
N LYS A 501 42.25 -10.80 6.06
CA LYS A 501 41.55 -10.37 7.29
C LYS A 501 40.58 -11.46 7.74
N SER A 502 40.17 -11.38 9.01
CA SER A 502 39.33 -12.40 9.67
C SER A 502 38.01 -12.72 8.95
N GLN A 503 37.45 -11.80 8.16
CA GLN A 503 36.18 -12.02 7.44
C GLN A 503 36.24 -11.86 5.92
N ASN A 504 37.13 -11.01 5.39
CA ASN A 504 37.23 -10.75 3.96
C ASN A 504 38.71 -10.68 3.57
N TRP A 505 39.12 -11.49 2.60
CA TRP A 505 40.45 -11.48 2.01
C TRP A 505 40.45 -10.53 0.83
N ARG A 506 41.46 -9.68 0.70
CA ARG A 506 41.70 -8.92 -0.52
C ARG A 506 42.44 -9.82 -1.50
N VAL A 507 41.90 -10.00 -2.69
CA VAL A 507 42.44 -10.88 -3.71
C VAL A 507 42.50 -10.17 -5.07
N HIS A 508 43.45 -10.58 -5.92
CA HIS A 508 43.51 -10.19 -7.32
C HIS A 508 43.04 -11.32 -8.21
N LEU A 509 42.27 -11.01 -9.26
CA LEU A 509 41.90 -11.99 -10.28
C LEU A 509 43.11 -12.34 -11.13
N HIS A 510 43.42 -13.64 -11.27
CA HIS A 510 44.49 -14.10 -12.14
C HIS A 510 44.16 -13.77 -13.60
N GLY A 511 45.12 -13.17 -14.32
CA GLY A 511 44.91 -12.66 -15.69
C GLY A 511 44.38 -11.21 -15.75
N CYS A 512 43.87 -10.68 -14.64
CA CYS A 512 43.40 -9.29 -14.52
C CYS A 512 43.93 -8.66 -13.20
N PRO A 513 45.25 -8.41 -13.08
CA PRO A 513 45.85 -7.97 -11.83
C PRO A 513 45.36 -6.59 -11.36
N SER A 514 44.80 -5.75 -12.23
CA SER A 514 44.13 -4.50 -11.85
C SER A 514 42.82 -4.73 -11.08
N THR A 515 42.20 -5.91 -11.23
CA THR A 515 40.93 -6.27 -10.60
C THR A 515 41.17 -6.82 -9.19
N ALA A 516 41.19 -5.92 -8.21
CA ALA A 516 41.16 -6.29 -6.79
C ALA A 516 39.72 -6.42 -6.29
N PHE A 517 39.43 -7.47 -5.54
CA PHE A 517 38.11 -7.65 -4.90
C PHE A 517 38.23 -8.34 -3.53
N TYR A 518 37.11 -8.38 -2.80
CA TYR A 518 37.04 -8.99 -1.48
C TYR A 518 36.43 -10.39 -1.55
N PHE A 519 37.23 -11.41 -1.23
CA PHE A 519 36.77 -12.78 -1.09
C PHE A 519 36.40 -13.10 0.36
N ARG A 520 35.20 -13.65 0.58
CA ARG A 520 34.71 -14.13 1.87
C ARG A 520 34.63 -15.66 1.86
N PRO A 521 35.60 -16.36 2.45
CA PRO A 521 35.56 -17.82 2.50
C PRO A 521 34.37 -18.32 3.34
N LYS A 522 33.67 -19.34 2.87
CA LYS A 522 32.67 -20.11 3.61
C LYS A 522 33.36 -21.34 4.23
N GLY A 523 33.41 -21.42 5.56
CA GLY A 523 34.02 -22.54 6.30
C GLY A 523 35.15 -22.09 7.24
N LEU A 524 35.88 -23.06 7.82
CA LEU A 524 37.03 -22.81 8.70
C LEU A 524 38.11 -22.00 7.94
N PRO A 525 38.79 -21.05 8.61
CA PRO A 525 39.79 -20.22 7.97
C PRO A 525 40.97 -21.09 7.53
N LEU A 526 41.10 -21.33 6.22
CA LEU A 526 42.32 -21.85 5.63
C LEU A 526 43.39 -20.76 5.73
N THR A 527 44.49 -21.03 6.42
CA THR A 527 45.68 -20.18 6.39
C THR A 527 46.41 -20.40 5.07
N GLY A 528 45.98 -19.73 4.00
CA GLY A 528 46.83 -19.59 2.80
C GLY A 528 48.00 -18.66 3.11
N SER A 529 49.18 -18.83 2.52
CA SER A 529 50.20 -17.77 2.61
C SER A 529 49.75 -16.57 1.78
N VAL A 530 50.11 -15.35 2.19
CA VAL A 530 50.07 -14.18 1.29
C VAL A 530 50.88 -14.54 0.02
N ASP A 531 50.44 -14.05 -1.13
CA ASP A 531 50.98 -14.34 -2.47
C ASP A 531 50.71 -15.75 -3.02
N SER A 532 49.88 -16.56 -2.35
CA SER A 532 49.42 -17.84 -2.90
C SER A 532 48.29 -17.65 -3.92
N THR A 533 48.35 -18.40 -5.02
CA THR A 533 47.24 -18.52 -5.98
C THR A 533 46.34 -19.66 -5.56
N ILE A 534 45.04 -19.39 -5.44
CA ILE A 534 44.03 -20.36 -5.01
C ILE A 534 42.87 -20.38 -6.00
N GLY A 535 42.24 -21.55 -6.15
CA GLY A 535 40.94 -21.68 -6.79
C GLY A 535 39.84 -21.23 -5.83
N VAL A 536 38.88 -20.44 -6.30
CA VAL A 536 37.71 -20.00 -5.56
C VAL A 536 36.47 -20.42 -6.31
N ARG A 537 35.69 -21.32 -5.73
CA ARG A 537 34.36 -21.68 -6.22
C ARG A 537 33.34 -20.69 -5.67
N VAL A 538 32.74 -19.91 -6.55
CA VAL A 538 31.82 -18.82 -6.21
C VAL A 538 30.49 -19.40 -5.74
N ALA A 539 30.06 -18.97 -4.55
CA ALA A 539 28.73 -19.27 -4.02
C ALA A 539 27.79 -18.07 -4.12
N LYS A 540 28.32 -16.85 -4.04
CA LYS A 540 27.55 -15.61 -4.24
C LYS A 540 28.49 -14.47 -4.53
N SER A 541 28.14 -13.60 -5.47
CA SER A 541 28.81 -12.32 -5.70
C SER A 541 27.84 -11.16 -5.48
N TRP A 542 28.36 -10.02 -5.03
CA TRP A 542 27.60 -8.78 -4.91
C TRP A 542 28.54 -7.57 -4.91
N ARG A 543 28.01 -6.40 -5.23
CA ARG A 543 28.71 -5.13 -5.04
C ARG A 543 28.20 -4.43 -3.79
N TYR A 544 29.14 -3.84 -3.06
CA TYR A 544 28.84 -2.89 -2.00
C TYR A 544 29.71 -1.66 -2.21
N LYS A 545 29.05 -0.52 -2.47
CA LYS A 545 29.72 0.65 -3.07
C LYS A 545 30.40 0.23 -4.38
N ARG A 546 31.64 0.66 -4.62
CA ARG A 546 32.42 0.30 -5.83
C ARG A 546 33.18 -1.03 -5.73
N ASN A 547 33.13 -1.70 -4.58
CA ASN A 547 33.92 -2.91 -4.35
C ASN A 547 33.11 -4.16 -4.68
N LEU A 548 33.74 -5.08 -5.41
CA LEU A 548 33.22 -6.43 -5.64
C LEU A 548 33.49 -7.29 -4.39
N TYR A 549 32.46 -8.02 -3.97
CA TYR A 549 32.54 -9.05 -2.94
C TYR A 549 32.12 -10.38 -3.53
N VAL A 550 32.89 -11.42 -3.21
CA VAL A 550 32.64 -12.79 -3.64
C VAL A 550 32.70 -13.66 -2.41
N SER A 551 31.68 -14.47 -2.17
CA SER A 551 31.71 -15.51 -1.14
C SER A 551 31.74 -16.88 -1.81
N GLY A 552 32.41 -17.84 -1.18
CA GLY A 552 32.63 -19.14 -1.82
C GLY A 552 33.52 -20.05 -0.99
N THR A 553 33.81 -21.22 -1.54
CA THR A 553 34.76 -22.17 -0.96
C THR A 553 36.08 -22.12 -1.72
N VAL A 554 37.18 -22.34 -1.02
CA VAL A 554 38.49 -22.52 -1.66
C VAL A 554 38.49 -23.90 -2.33
N ASP A 555 38.72 -23.97 -3.63
CA ASP A 555 38.88 -25.20 -4.39
C ASP A 555 40.36 -25.61 -4.26
N THR A 556 40.63 -26.68 -3.52
CA THR A 556 42.00 -27.15 -3.20
C THR A 556 42.54 -28.16 -4.24
N ARG A 557 42.07 -28.07 -5.50
CA ARG A 557 42.53 -28.94 -6.58
C ARG A 557 43.84 -28.47 -7.19
#